data_AF-A0AAX2ICL9-F1
#
_entry.id   AF-A0AAX2ICL9-F1
#
_cell.length_a   1.000
_cell.length_b   1.000
_cell.length_c   1.000
_cell.angle_alpha   90.00
_cell.angle_beta   90.00
_cell.angle_gamma   90.00
#
_symmetry.space_group_name_H-M   'P 1'
#
loop_
_entity.id
_entity.type
_entity.pdbx_description
1 polymer ?
#
loop_
_entity_poly.entity_id
_entity_poly.type
_entity_poly.pdbx_seq_one_letter_code
_entity_poly.pdbx_strand_id
1 'polypeptide(L)'
;MNNFKHWKELQQRQQLAAFNTDSSALLWLKIKSILRKELLFEFLSSNHIKLQHTTMNLQFEELFNLLERDIPQSHSMLDNFIKQISHKQIEFFNQEQLISELYKLNHFQWGGDYQNSLDKYLISKYIKVKQPSYEELLSKFDTEINTTVQNYVLSSWYNHWSSILIENIFKQHPAVLPTIGQIKNVDFFINNIPFDLKVTYFPNEFMKLRRKEIGLPPELTFLKNKATELGIFFDKKDKTTNIQYEITEKLKDRNDATSLAVLNQLKQERLSIVTEAQKNPKPLIQWLYENQGEMRFGAENRLFLILVDTDDFENSWKLKRNINILQPTIHQYLNNFSKKDSLSLKIEFTYKNNPEKYTALADCIFIVK
;
A
#
# COMPACT_ATOMS: atom_id res chain seq x y z
N MET A 1 -13.43 -35.52 1.42
CA MET A 1 -13.61 -34.38 2.35
C MET A 1 -13.93 -33.16 1.52
N ASN A 2 -14.82 -32.28 1.96
CA ASN A 2 -15.25 -31.13 1.15
C ASN A 2 -14.19 -30.02 1.20
N ASN A 3 -13.12 -30.17 0.39
CA ASN A 3 -11.99 -29.24 0.31
C ASN A 3 -12.44 -27.81 0.00
N PHE A 4 -13.50 -27.64 -0.79
CA PHE A 4 -14.10 -26.33 -1.06
C PHE A 4 -14.53 -25.60 0.22
N LYS A 5 -15.28 -26.27 1.11
CA LYS A 5 -15.72 -25.67 2.38
C LYS A 5 -14.53 -25.31 3.27
N HIS A 6 -13.52 -26.18 3.32
CA HIS A 6 -12.29 -25.93 4.08
C HIS A 6 -11.59 -24.64 3.61
N TRP A 7 -11.34 -24.48 2.31
CA TRP A 7 -10.70 -23.29 1.76
C TRP A 7 -11.55 -22.02 1.95
N LYS A 8 -12.87 -22.14 1.80
CA LYS A 8 -13.80 -21.04 2.04
C LYS A 8 -13.72 -20.53 3.49
N GLU A 9 -13.70 -21.43 4.48
CA GLU A 9 -13.60 -21.08 5.90
C GLU A 9 -12.27 -20.40 6.22
N LEU A 10 -11.14 -20.93 5.73
CA LEU A 10 -9.82 -20.34 5.93
C LEU A 10 -9.72 -18.93 5.34
N GLN A 11 -10.27 -18.72 4.14
CA GLN A 11 -10.28 -17.39 3.52
C GLN A 11 -11.17 -16.39 4.28
N GLN A 12 -12.32 -16.82 4.79
CA GLN A 12 -13.20 -15.97 5.61
C GLN A 12 -12.54 -15.57 6.94
N ARG A 13 -11.76 -16.48 7.53
CA ARG A 13 -10.95 -16.23 8.74
C ARG A 13 -9.63 -15.50 8.45
N GLN A 14 -9.36 -15.15 7.19
CA GLN A 14 -8.11 -14.49 6.75
C GLN A 14 -6.84 -15.29 7.04
N GLN A 15 -6.94 -16.62 7.13
CA GLN A 15 -5.81 -17.53 7.35
C GLN A 15 -5.12 -17.86 6.02
N LEU A 16 -4.58 -16.83 5.36
CA LEU A 16 -4.04 -16.93 4.01
C LEU A 16 -2.71 -17.68 3.92
N ALA A 17 -2.03 -17.93 5.03
CA ALA A 17 -0.80 -18.73 5.06
C ALA A 17 -1.01 -20.14 4.48
N ALA A 18 -2.20 -20.73 4.63
CA ALA A 18 -2.54 -22.04 4.07
C ALA A 18 -2.57 -22.06 2.52
N PHE A 19 -2.70 -20.89 1.89
CA PHE A 19 -2.75 -20.74 0.44
C PHE A 19 -1.38 -20.59 -0.20
N ASN A 20 -0.29 -20.57 0.59
CA ASN A 20 1.05 -20.30 0.08
C ASN A 20 1.70 -21.50 -0.63
N THR A 21 1.30 -22.71 -0.26
CA THR A 21 1.95 -23.95 -0.71
C THR A 21 0.96 -25.01 -1.22
N ASP A 22 -0.32 -24.90 -0.87
CA ASP A 22 -1.33 -25.87 -1.29
C ASP A 22 -1.89 -25.53 -2.68
N SER A 23 -1.68 -26.44 -3.62
CA SER A 23 -2.09 -26.24 -5.02
C SER A 23 -3.62 -26.23 -5.20
N SER A 24 -4.38 -26.95 -4.35
CA SER A 24 -5.84 -26.93 -4.34
C SER A 24 -6.35 -25.60 -3.76
N ALA A 25 -5.73 -25.10 -2.69
CA ALA A 25 -6.05 -23.79 -2.12
C ALA A 25 -5.82 -22.65 -3.14
N LEU A 26 -4.70 -22.69 -3.87
CA LEU A 26 -4.42 -21.73 -4.95
C LEU A 26 -5.43 -21.82 -6.09
N LEU A 27 -5.84 -23.05 -6.46
CA LEU A 27 -6.87 -23.27 -7.46
C LEU A 27 -8.18 -22.59 -7.03
N TRP A 28 -8.55 -22.73 -5.75
CA TRP A 28 -9.72 -22.05 -5.18
C TRP A 28 -9.66 -20.52 -5.33
N LEU A 29 -8.50 -19.90 -5.06
CA LEU A 29 -8.32 -18.45 -5.25
C LEU A 29 -8.40 -18.04 -6.72
N LYS A 30 -7.76 -18.78 -7.62
CA LYS A 30 -7.80 -18.48 -9.06
C LYS A 30 -9.22 -18.57 -9.61
N ILE A 31 -9.99 -19.59 -9.22
CA ILE A 31 -11.41 -19.70 -9.56
C ILE A 31 -12.18 -18.51 -8.98
N LYS A 32 -11.95 -18.14 -7.72
CA LYS A 32 -12.60 -16.97 -7.10
C LYS A 32 -12.36 -15.69 -7.88
N SER A 33 -11.20 -15.53 -8.51
CA SER A 33 -10.90 -14.35 -9.34
C SER A 33 -11.81 -14.24 -10.56
N ILE A 34 -12.30 -15.37 -11.08
CA ILE A 34 -13.18 -15.40 -12.25
C ILE A 34 -14.67 -15.52 -11.89
N LEU A 35 -15.04 -15.52 -10.59
CA LEU A 35 -16.44 -15.55 -10.14
C LEU A 35 -17.15 -14.20 -10.32
N ARG A 36 -17.30 -13.80 -11.58
CA ARG A 36 -18.19 -12.73 -12.06
C ARG A 36 -18.97 -13.30 -13.23
N LYS A 37 -20.23 -12.90 -13.38
CA LYS A 37 -21.16 -13.51 -14.36
C LYS A 37 -20.57 -13.60 -15.76
N GLU A 38 -19.98 -12.53 -16.26
CA GLU A 38 -19.39 -12.44 -17.60
C GLU A 38 -18.10 -13.29 -17.71
N LEU A 39 -17.17 -13.14 -16.76
CA LEU A 39 -15.91 -13.88 -16.74
C LEU A 39 -16.11 -15.40 -16.63
N LEU A 40 -17.00 -15.82 -15.71
CA LEU A 40 -17.34 -17.22 -15.53
C LEU A 40 -17.96 -17.79 -16.82
N PHE A 41 -18.88 -17.06 -17.44
CA PHE A 41 -19.49 -17.49 -18.69
C PHE A 41 -18.46 -17.65 -19.83
N GLU A 42 -17.55 -16.69 -20.00
CA GLU A 42 -16.48 -16.77 -21.02
C GLU A 42 -15.53 -17.94 -20.74
N PHE A 43 -15.15 -18.17 -19.48
CA PHE A 43 -14.31 -19.29 -19.06
C PHE A 43 -14.97 -20.65 -19.32
N LEU A 44 -16.23 -20.82 -18.91
CA LEU A 44 -16.96 -22.08 -19.12
C LEU A 44 -17.14 -22.38 -20.61
N SER A 45 -17.48 -21.36 -21.40
CA SER A 45 -17.70 -21.49 -22.84
C SER A 45 -16.41 -21.85 -23.60
N SER A 46 -15.30 -21.16 -23.30
CA SER A 46 -14.00 -21.40 -23.94
C SER A 46 -13.40 -22.77 -23.62
N ASN A 47 -13.76 -23.36 -22.48
CA ASN A 47 -13.26 -24.67 -22.05
C ASN A 47 -14.32 -25.79 -22.17
N HIS A 48 -15.45 -25.50 -22.81
CA HIS A 48 -16.57 -26.45 -23.00
C HIS A 48 -17.08 -27.10 -21.69
N ILE A 49 -17.03 -26.36 -20.59
CA ILE A 49 -17.52 -26.82 -19.28
C ILE A 49 -18.99 -26.48 -19.14
N LYS A 50 -19.81 -27.47 -18.76
CA LYS A 50 -21.22 -27.27 -18.40
C LYS A 50 -21.40 -27.51 -16.91
N LEU A 51 -21.93 -26.51 -16.22
CA LEU A 51 -22.33 -26.62 -14.82
C LEU A 51 -23.83 -26.88 -14.73
N GLN A 52 -24.24 -27.68 -13.76
CA GLN A 52 -25.64 -28.02 -13.50
C GLN A 52 -26.34 -26.93 -12.69
N HIS A 53 -25.62 -26.29 -11.77
CA HIS A 53 -26.20 -25.27 -10.91
C HIS A 53 -26.27 -23.90 -11.59
N THR A 54 -27.25 -23.09 -11.16
CA THR A 54 -27.48 -21.74 -11.70
C THR A 54 -27.04 -20.63 -10.75
N THR A 55 -26.89 -20.91 -9.45
CA THR A 55 -26.47 -19.92 -8.46
C THR A 55 -24.94 -19.85 -8.39
N MET A 56 -24.38 -18.65 -8.32
CA MET A 56 -22.93 -18.43 -8.37
C MET A 56 -22.15 -19.16 -7.26
N ASN A 57 -22.73 -19.29 -6.06
CA ASN A 57 -22.09 -20.02 -4.96
C ASN A 57 -22.01 -21.53 -5.24
N LEU A 58 -23.07 -22.13 -5.78
CA LEU A 58 -23.09 -23.55 -6.11
C LEU A 58 -22.24 -23.83 -7.37
N GLN A 59 -22.26 -22.92 -8.34
CA GLN A 59 -21.37 -22.97 -9.50
C GLN A 59 -19.89 -22.89 -9.10
N PHE A 60 -19.55 -22.09 -8.09
CA PHE A 60 -18.19 -22.05 -7.57
C PHE A 60 -17.77 -23.40 -6.98
N GLU A 61 -18.59 -23.99 -6.11
CA GLU A 61 -18.31 -25.30 -5.52
C GLU A 61 -18.23 -26.40 -6.60
N GLU A 62 -19.17 -26.42 -7.54
CA GLU A 62 -19.20 -27.37 -8.65
C GLU A 62 -17.96 -27.25 -9.55
N LEU A 63 -17.62 -26.03 -9.97
CA LEU A 63 -16.45 -25.79 -10.80
C LEU A 63 -15.16 -26.16 -10.07
N PHE A 64 -15.02 -25.78 -8.80
CA PHE A 64 -13.86 -26.16 -8.00
C PHE A 64 -13.70 -27.69 -7.92
N ASN A 65 -14.77 -28.42 -7.60
CA ASN A 65 -14.73 -29.88 -7.51
C ASN A 65 -14.45 -30.56 -8.86
N LEU A 66 -14.83 -29.92 -9.98
CA LEU A 66 -14.50 -30.40 -11.32
C LEU A 66 -13.01 -30.22 -11.61
N LEU A 67 -12.48 -29.02 -11.36
CA LEU A 67 -11.09 -28.65 -11.65
C LEU A 67 -10.09 -29.31 -10.70
N GLU A 68 -10.49 -29.64 -9.47
CA GLU A 68 -9.63 -30.33 -8.51
C GLU A 68 -9.24 -31.75 -8.95
N ARG A 69 -9.94 -32.33 -9.95
CA ARG A 69 -9.64 -33.68 -10.48
C ARG A 69 -8.30 -33.74 -11.22
N ASP A 70 -7.88 -32.64 -11.84
CA ASP A 70 -6.56 -32.49 -12.47
C ASP A 70 -6.04 -31.08 -12.18
N ILE A 71 -5.35 -30.96 -11.04
CA ILE A 71 -4.85 -29.69 -10.52
C ILE A 71 -3.85 -29.04 -11.49
N PRO A 72 -2.81 -29.74 -12.01
CA PRO A 72 -1.87 -29.12 -12.95
C PRO A 72 -2.53 -28.59 -14.23
N GLN A 73 -3.41 -29.38 -14.86
CA GLN A 73 -4.11 -28.94 -16.07
C GLN A 73 -5.02 -27.75 -15.78
N SER A 74 -5.75 -27.79 -14.67
CA SER A 74 -6.68 -26.73 -14.28
C SER A 74 -5.99 -25.41 -13.97
N HIS A 75 -4.81 -25.45 -13.33
CA HIS A 75 -3.98 -24.25 -13.17
C HIS A 75 -3.57 -23.66 -14.51
N SER A 76 -3.07 -24.48 -15.44
CA SER A 76 -2.69 -24.01 -16.78
C SER A 76 -3.87 -23.35 -17.51
N MET A 77 -5.05 -23.97 -17.44
CA MET A 77 -6.28 -23.47 -18.06
C MET A 77 -6.71 -22.11 -17.48
N LEU A 78 -6.76 -21.99 -16.15
CA LEU A 78 -7.09 -20.73 -15.47
C LEU A 78 -6.05 -19.65 -15.70
N ASP A 79 -4.77 -19.97 -15.62
CA ASP A 79 -3.69 -19.00 -15.79
C ASP A 79 -3.70 -18.41 -17.20
N ASN A 80 -3.92 -19.25 -18.23
CA ASN A 80 -4.05 -18.80 -19.60
C ASN A 80 -5.27 -17.88 -19.78
N PHE A 81 -6.42 -18.27 -19.25
CA PHE A 81 -7.63 -17.43 -19.31
C PHE A 81 -7.45 -16.09 -18.61
N ILE A 82 -6.91 -16.09 -17.38
CA ILE A 82 -6.66 -14.88 -16.60
C ILE A 82 -5.69 -13.95 -17.32
N LYS A 83 -4.59 -14.48 -17.89
CA LYS A 83 -3.63 -13.71 -18.68
C LYS A 83 -4.27 -13.09 -19.92
N GLN A 84 -5.12 -13.84 -20.64
CA GLN A 84 -5.83 -13.33 -21.81
C GLN A 84 -6.77 -12.17 -21.46
N ILE A 85 -7.57 -12.31 -20.40
CA ILE A 85 -8.45 -11.23 -19.95
C ILE A 85 -7.64 -10.02 -19.46
N SER A 86 -6.59 -10.25 -18.69
CA SER A 86 -5.72 -9.17 -18.21
C SER A 86 -5.07 -8.41 -19.37
N HIS A 87 -4.62 -9.10 -20.43
CA HIS A 87 -4.04 -8.46 -21.61
C HIS A 87 -5.03 -7.51 -22.26
N LYS A 88 -6.27 -7.97 -22.50
CA LYS A 88 -7.35 -7.12 -23.02
C LYS A 88 -7.56 -5.89 -22.11
N GLN A 89 -7.65 -6.09 -20.80
CA GLN A 89 -7.84 -4.98 -19.84
C GLN A 89 -6.71 -3.95 -19.89
N ILE A 90 -5.46 -4.39 -20.02
CA ILE A 90 -4.29 -3.52 -20.13
C ILE A 90 -4.32 -2.75 -21.46
N GLU A 91 -4.66 -3.39 -22.57
CA GLU A 91 -4.74 -2.74 -23.89
C GLU A 91 -5.78 -1.61 -23.93
N PHE A 92 -6.91 -1.77 -23.24
CA PHE A 92 -7.94 -0.75 -23.13
C PHE A 92 -7.65 0.33 -22.07
N PHE A 93 -6.61 0.17 -21.25
CA PHE A 93 -6.29 1.09 -20.18
C PHE A 93 -5.52 2.31 -20.70
N ASN A 94 -6.16 3.48 -20.69
CA ASN A 94 -5.52 4.73 -21.10
C ASN A 94 -4.57 5.27 -20.00
N GLN A 95 -3.38 4.67 -19.95
CA GLN A 95 -2.37 4.99 -18.94
C GLN A 95 -1.90 6.45 -19.03
N GLU A 96 -1.67 6.97 -20.24
CA GLU A 96 -1.18 8.34 -20.44
C GLU A 96 -2.18 9.40 -19.97
N GLN A 97 -3.46 9.21 -20.30
CA GLN A 97 -4.52 10.09 -19.81
C GLN A 97 -4.60 10.07 -18.28
N LEU A 98 -4.56 8.89 -17.66
CA LEU A 98 -4.62 8.80 -16.20
C LEU A 98 -3.43 9.50 -15.54
N ILE A 99 -2.22 9.30 -16.07
CA ILE A 99 -1.03 9.99 -15.59
C ILE A 99 -1.23 11.51 -15.69
N SER A 100 -1.70 12.02 -16.84
CA SER A 100 -1.98 13.45 -17.03
C SER A 100 -2.96 14.00 -15.97
N GLU A 101 -4.04 13.28 -15.68
CA GLU A 101 -4.99 13.66 -14.63
C GLU A 101 -4.35 13.64 -13.23
N LEU A 102 -3.54 12.63 -12.91
CA LEU A 102 -2.83 12.56 -11.62
C LEU A 102 -1.84 13.71 -11.42
N TYR A 103 -1.24 14.24 -12.50
CA TYR A 103 -0.35 15.40 -12.42
C TYR A 103 -1.07 16.72 -12.11
N LYS A 104 -2.41 16.80 -12.30
CA LYS A 104 -3.20 18.00 -11.95
C LYS A 104 -3.28 18.25 -10.44
N LEU A 105 -3.09 17.20 -9.62
CA LEU A 105 -2.99 17.38 -8.17
C LEU A 105 -1.61 17.95 -7.83
N ASN A 106 -1.58 19.22 -7.42
CA ASN A 106 -0.35 19.95 -7.05
C ASN A 106 -0.05 19.89 -5.54
N HIS A 107 -1.07 19.76 -4.71
CA HIS A 107 -0.99 19.71 -3.25
C HIS A 107 -1.69 18.45 -2.73
N PHE A 108 -1.02 17.72 -1.84
CA PHE A 108 -1.59 16.53 -1.21
C PHE A 108 -1.72 16.77 0.29
N GLN A 109 -2.95 16.81 0.76
CA GLN A 109 -3.26 16.98 2.16
C GLN A 109 -4.52 16.19 2.49
N TRP A 110 -4.45 15.39 3.55
CA TRP A 110 -5.63 14.69 4.04
C TRP A 110 -6.59 15.66 4.72
N GLY A 111 -7.88 15.52 4.40
CA GLY A 111 -8.96 16.02 5.23
C GLY A 111 -9.47 14.94 6.17
N GLY A 112 -9.88 15.31 7.37
CA GLY A 112 -10.43 14.39 8.37
C GLY A 112 -9.47 14.08 9.52
N ASP A 113 -9.74 12.98 10.22
CA ASP A 113 -8.90 12.47 11.31
C ASP A 113 -7.76 11.57 10.81
N TYR A 114 -6.84 11.23 11.73
CA TYR A 114 -5.70 10.35 11.48
C TYR A 114 -6.09 8.90 11.11
N GLN A 115 -7.38 8.55 11.12
CA GLN A 115 -7.88 7.24 10.70
C GLN A 115 -8.53 7.27 9.30
N ASN A 116 -8.47 8.40 8.59
CA ASN A 116 -9.14 8.63 7.31
C ASN A 116 -10.67 8.43 7.40
N SER A 117 -11.29 8.76 8.53
CA SER A 117 -12.73 8.66 8.74
C SER A 117 -13.35 10.06 8.75
N LEU A 118 -13.72 10.55 7.55
CA LEU A 118 -14.28 11.89 7.42
C LEU A 118 -15.56 12.06 8.25
N ASP A 119 -16.42 11.06 8.27
CA ASP A 119 -17.64 11.00 9.08
C ASP A 119 -17.35 11.19 10.59
N LYS A 120 -16.43 10.40 11.16
CA LYS A 120 -16.07 10.49 12.58
C LYS A 120 -15.42 11.83 12.89
N TYR A 121 -14.58 12.34 12.02
CA TYR A 121 -14.00 13.68 12.16
C TYR A 121 -15.07 14.76 12.21
N LEU A 122 -15.99 14.77 11.25
CA LEU A 122 -17.06 15.76 11.18
C LEU A 122 -17.98 15.68 12.42
N ILE A 123 -18.35 14.46 12.84
CA ILE A 123 -19.16 14.24 14.05
C ILE A 123 -18.43 14.74 15.30
N SER A 124 -17.16 14.35 15.48
CA SER A 124 -16.40 14.70 16.68
C SER A 124 -16.09 16.19 16.77
N LYS A 125 -15.79 16.84 15.65
CA LYS A 125 -15.33 18.23 15.61
C LYS A 125 -16.48 19.24 15.57
N TYR A 126 -17.57 18.96 14.85
CA TYR A 126 -18.63 19.94 14.60
C TYR A 126 -19.99 19.58 15.21
N ILE A 127 -20.23 18.32 15.57
CA ILE A 127 -21.52 17.88 16.15
C ILE A 127 -21.41 17.70 17.67
N LYS A 128 -20.45 16.91 18.13
CA LYS A 128 -20.26 16.59 19.57
C LYS A 128 -19.43 17.66 20.29
N VAL A 129 -19.84 18.92 20.16
CA VAL A 129 -19.19 20.08 20.80
C VAL A 129 -19.79 20.41 22.16
N LYS A 130 -19.02 21.07 23.05
CA LYS A 130 -19.47 21.42 24.41
C LYS A 130 -20.57 22.49 24.43
N GLN A 131 -20.50 23.45 23.50
CA GLN A 131 -21.44 24.55 23.39
C GLN A 131 -21.93 24.60 21.94
N PRO A 132 -23.16 24.14 21.65
CA PRO A 132 -23.68 24.15 20.29
C PRO A 132 -24.15 25.57 19.90
N SER A 133 -23.69 26.07 18.75
CA SER A 133 -24.24 27.25 18.07
C SER A 133 -24.51 26.90 16.61
N TYR A 134 -25.73 27.19 16.17
CA TYR A 134 -26.13 26.92 14.79
C TYR A 134 -25.45 27.89 13.81
N GLU A 135 -25.36 29.17 14.19
CA GLU A 135 -24.68 30.21 13.41
C GLU A 135 -23.19 29.92 13.28
N GLU A 136 -22.55 29.47 14.37
CA GLU A 136 -21.14 29.03 14.30
C GLU A 136 -20.99 27.83 13.37
N LEU A 137 -21.84 26.80 13.49
CA LEU A 137 -21.81 25.63 12.61
C LEU A 137 -21.94 26.03 11.12
N LEU A 138 -22.87 26.94 10.80
CA LEU A 138 -23.01 27.46 9.43
C LEU A 138 -21.73 28.15 8.96
N SER A 139 -21.09 28.97 9.80
CA SER A 139 -19.83 29.63 9.46
C SER A 139 -18.67 28.64 9.23
N LYS A 140 -18.73 27.44 9.83
CA LYS A 140 -17.71 26.39 9.65
C LYS A 140 -17.75 25.74 8.28
N PHE A 141 -18.87 25.81 7.55
CA PHE A 141 -18.93 25.31 6.17
C PHE A 141 -17.93 26.04 5.27
N ASP A 142 -18.00 27.37 5.29
CA ASP A 142 -17.17 28.21 4.42
C ASP A 142 -15.71 28.30 4.88
N THR A 143 -15.46 28.17 6.19
CA THR A 143 -14.12 28.38 6.77
C THR A 143 -13.31 27.10 6.94
N GLU A 144 -13.93 25.93 7.17
CA GLU A 144 -13.20 24.72 7.55
C GLU A 144 -13.69 23.44 6.86
N ILE A 145 -15.01 23.19 6.86
CA ILE A 145 -15.59 21.91 6.42
C ILE A 145 -15.37 21.72 4.92
N ASN A 146 -15.65 22.73 4.09
CA ASN A 146 -15.50 22.63 2.63
C ASN A 146 -14.06 22.23 2.25
N THR A 147 -13.07 22.93 2.80
CA THR A 147 -11.64 22.61 2.59
C THR A 147 -11.29 21.20 3.06
N THR A 148 -11.80 20.78 4.22
CA THR A 148 -11.56 19.44 4.75
C THR A 148 -12.16 18.36 3.83
N VAL A 149 -13.41 18.52 3.40
CA VAL A 149 -14.09 17.57 2.51
C VAL A 149 -13.37 17.51 1.16
N GLN A 150 -13.01 18.67 0.59
CA GLN A 150 -12.25 18.75 -0.66
C GLN A 150 -10.92 17.99 -0.57
N ASN A 151 -10.14 18.24 0.49
CA ASN A 151 -8.87 17.57 0.74
C ASN A 151 -9.02 16.05 0.87
N TYR A 152 -10.07 15.59 1.57
CA TYR A 152 -10.37 14.17 1.70
C TYR A 152 -10.72 13.53 0.34
N VAL A 153 -11.60 14.15 -0.44
CA VAL A 153 -12.04 13.63 -1.75
C VAL A 153 -10.87 13.59 -2.73
N LEU A 154 -10.10 14.68 -2.85
CA LEU A 154 -8.94 14.76 -3.76
C LEU A 154 -7.86 13.73 -3.39
N SER A 155 -7.52 13.62 -2.10
CA SER A 155 -6.53 12.64 -1.63
C SER A 155 -7.01 11.20 -1.83
N SER A 156 -8.30 10.93 -1.61
CA SER A 156 -8.89 9.60 -1.84
C SER A 156 -8.89 9.24 -3.32
N TRP A 157 -9.30 10.17 -4.19
CA TRP A 157 -9.27 10.02 -5.65
C TRP A 157 -7.84 9.75 -6.13
N TYR A 158 -6.86 10.56 -5.69
CA TYR A 158 -5.47 10.39 -6.08
C TYR A 158 -4.90 9.04 -5.64
N ASN A 159 -5.16 8.62 -4.40
CA ASN A 159 -4.70 7.32 -3.92
C ASN A 159 -5.35 6.17 -4.68
N HIS A 160 -6.64 6.24 -4.96
CA HIS A 160 -7.34 5.20 -5.71
C HIS A 160 -6.74 5.03 -7.11
N TRP A 161 -6.65 6.12 -7.86
CA TRP A 161 -6.19 6.08 -9.25
C TRP A 161 -4.71 5.81 -9.39
N SER A 162 -3.88 6.31 -8.47
CA SER A 162 -2.46 5.95 -8.46
C SER A 162 -2.22 4.50 -8.04
N SER A 163 -3.04 3.91 -7.17
CA SER A 163 -2.99 2.46 -6.91
C SER A 163 -3.34 1.67 -8.17
N ILE A 164 -4.39 2.05 -8.91
CA ILE A 164 -4.74 1.40 -10.18
C ILE A 164 -3.58 1.50 -11.18
N LEU A 165 -2.96 2.68 -11.30
CA LEU A 165 -1.79 2.88 -12.16
C LEU A 165 -0.65 1.94 -11.78
N ILE A 166 -0.30 1.88 -10.48
CA ILE A 166 0.80 1.03 -9.99
C ILE A 166 0.47 -0.46 -10.19
N GLU A 167 -0.74 -0.90 -9.87
CA GLU A 167 -1.19 -2.27 -10.13
C GLU A 167 -1.08 -2.63 -11.61
N ASN A 168 -1.44 -1.70 -12.52
CA ASN A 168 -1.31 -1.92 -13.96
C ASN A 168 0.15 -2.22 -14.38
N ILE A 169 1.14 -1.59 -13.74
CA ILE A 169 2.56 -1.87 -13.99
C ILE A 169 2.93 -3.32 -13.62
N PHE A 170 2.41 -3.83 -12.50
CA PHE A 170 2.59 -5.22 -12.10
C PHE A 170 1.92 -6.17 -13.11
N LYS A 171 0.68 -5.86 -13.52
CA LYS A 171 -0.11 -6.68 -14.46
C LYS A 171 0.55 -6.84 -15.83
N GLN A 172 1.37 -5.87 -16.25
CA GLN A 172 2.12 -5.93 -17.50
C GLN A 172 3.30 -6.92 -17.48
N HIS A 173 3.74 -7.38 -16.29
CA HIS A 173 4.94 -8.20 -16.18
C HIS A 173 4.62 -9.71 -16.31
N PRO A 174 5.34 -10.49 -17.14
CA PRO A 174 5.03 -11.92 -17.38
C PRO A 174 5.08 -12.83 -16.15
N ALA A 175 5.88 -12.46 -15.13
CA ALA A 175 5.99 -13.19 -13.87
C ALA A 175 4.78 -13.02 -12.94
N VAL A 176 3.88 -12.10 -13.26
CA VAL A 176 2.70 -11.77 -12.45
C VAL A 176 1.47 -12.41 -13.10
N LEU A 177 0.71 -13.17 -12.31
CA LEU A 177 -0.64 -13.57 -12.65
C LEU A 177 -1.60 -12.70 -11.85
N PRO A 178 -2.33 -11.76 -12.47
CA PRO A 178 -3.16 -10.85 -11.70
C PRO A 178 -4.51 -11.45 -11.33
N THR A 179 -5.18 -10.84 -10.36
CA THR A 179 -6.60 -11.09 -10.15
C THR A 179 -7.41 -10.22 -11.12
N ILE A 180 -8.28 -10.84 -11.93
CA ILE A 180 -9.15 -10.12 -12.88
C ILE A 180 -10.51 -9.76 -12.25
N GLY A 181 -10.90 -10.47 -11.19
CA GLY A 181 -11.95 -10.09 -10.27
C GLY A 181 -11.39 -9.96 -8.86
N GLN A 182 -11.86 -8.93 -8.14
CA GLN A 182 -11.38 -8.60 -6.80
C GLN A 182 -11.50 -9.79 -5.84
N ILE A 183 -10.38 -10.12 -5.22
CA ILE A 183 -10.28 -11.03 -4.08
C ILE A 183 -9.79 -10.22 -2.90
N LYS A 184 -10.49 -10.30 -1.77
CA LYS A 184 -10.06 -9.62 -0.55
C LYS A 184 -8.64 -10.07 -0.19
N ASN A 185 -7.74 -9.10 -0.02
CA ASN A 185 -6.34 -9.26 0.39
C ASN A 185 -5.47 -10.08 -0.60
N VAL A 186 -5.85 -10.13 -1.88
CA VAL A 186 -5.02 -10.73 -2.95
C VAL A 186 -5.22 -9.93 -4.23
N ASP A 187 -4.18 -9.23 -4.67
CA ASP A 187 -4.20 -8.43 -5.90
C ASP A 187 -3.63 -9.22 -7.09
N PHE A 188 -2.60 -10.03 -6.83
CA PHE A 188 -1.95 -10.86 -7.85
C PHE A 188 -1.18 -12.04 -7.21
N PHE A 189 -0.67 -12.91 -8.07
CA PHE A 189 0.22 -14.01 -7.71
C PHE A 189 1.59 -13.80 -8.38
N ILE A 190 2.66 -14.05 -7.64
CA ILE A 190 4.03 -14.11 -8.17
C ILE A 190 4.60 -15.47 -7.78
N ASN A 191 5.01 -16.29 -8.77
CA ASN A 191 5.42 -17.68 -8.57
C ASN A 191 4.42 -18.50 -7.73
N ASN A 192 3.12 -18.38 -8.03
CA ASN A 192 2.03 -19.04 -7.30
C ASN A 192 1.92 -18.65 -5.81
N ILE A 193 2.53 -17.55 -5.37
CA ILE A 193 2.29 -16.99 -4.03
C ILE A 193 1.32 -15.81 -4.18
N PRO A 194 0.16 -15.81 -3.49
CA PRO A 194 -0.78 -14.69 -3.51
C PRO A 194 -0.19 -13.52 -2.72
N PHE A 195 -0.29 -12.31 -3.26
CA PHE A 195 0.15 -11.08 -2.60
C PHE A 195 -0.92 -9.99 -2.69
N ASP A 196 -1.03 -9.23 -1.61
CA ASP A 196 -1.66 -7.90 -1.57
C ASP A 196 -0.56 -6.83 -1.73
N LEU A 197 -0.82 -5.83 -2.56
CA LEU A 197 0.07 -4.71 -2.82
C LEU A 197 -0.22 -3.58 -1.84
N LYS A 198 0.78 -3.19 -1.05
CA LYS A 198 0.69 -2.03 -0.16
C LYS A 198 1.66 -0.94 -0.59
N VAL A 199 1.12 0.17 -1.09
CA VAL A 199 1.91 1.37 -1.40
C VAL A 199 1.98 2.28 -0.18
N THR A 200 3.19 2.60 0.30
CA THR A 200 3.40 3.45 1.47
C THR A 200 4.65 4.31 1.32
N TYR A 201 4.72 5.40 2.09
CA TYR A 201 5.95 6.17 2.26
C TYR A 201 6.85 5.49 3.28
N PHE A 202 8.13 5.89 3.32
CA PHE A 202 9.01 5.53 4.42
C PHE A 202 8.45 6.09 5.74
N PRO A 203 8.13 5.26 6.76
CA PRO A 203 7.41 5.75 7.92
C PRO A 203 8.26 6.66 8.82
N ASN A 204 7.74 7.86 9.14
CA ASN A 204 8.43 8.82 10.03
C ASN A 204 8.70 8.25 11.43
N GLU A 205 7.78 7.45 11.99
CA GLU A 205 8.00 6.82 13.28
C GLU A 205 9.04 5.68 13.22
N PHE A 206 9.18 4.99 12.08
CA PHE A 206 10.28 4.05 11.86
C PHE A 206 11.61 4.79 11.73
N MET A 207 11.65 5.90 10.98
CA MET A 207 12.84 6.77 10.91
C MET A 207 13.30 7.20 12.30
N LYS A 208 12.37 7.68 13.14
CA LYS A 208 12.63 8.07 14.52
C LYS A 208 13.13 6.92 15.40
N LEU A 209 12.56 5.72 15.23
CA LEU A 209 13.04 4.51 15.91
C LEU A 209 14.49 4.21 15.55
N ARG A 210 14.81 4.15 14.26
CA ARG A 210 16.17 3.85 13.77
C ARG A 210 17.18 4.91 14.22
N ARG A 211 16.83 6.20 14.15
CA ARG A 211 17.67 7.30 14.66
C ARG A 211 18.05 7.07 16.12
N LYS A 212 17.08 6.71 16.98
CA LYS A 212 17.34 6.43 18.39
C LYS A 212 18.30 5.26 18.59
N GLU A 213 18.14 4.19 17.82
CA GLU A 213 18.99 2.98 17.91
C GLU A 213 20.45 3.25 17.53
N ILE A 214 20.69 4.18 16.60
CA ILE A 214 22.05 4.60 16.21
C ILE A 214 22.57 5.81 17.03
N GLY A 215 21.89 6.15 18.14
CA GLY A 215 22.32 7.21 19.06
C GLY A 215 22.06 8.64 18.57
N LEU A 216 21.28 8.82 17.50
CA LEU A 216 20.90 10.14 17.00
C LEU A 216 19.62 10.65 17.69
N PRO A 217 19.54 11.96 17.97
CA PRO A 217 18.31 12.56 18.49
C PRO A 217 17.19 12.55 17.41
N PRO A 218 15.92 12.71 17.81
CA PRO A 218 14.84 13.00 16.88
C PRO A 218 15.18 14.19 15.99
N GLU A 219 14.74 14.17 14.73
CA GLU A 219 15.09 15.20 13.73
C GLU A 219 14.72 16.61 14.18
N LEU A 220 13.51 16.79 14.73
CA LEU A 220 13.08 18.07 15.26
C LEU A 220 13.96 18.55 16.42
N THR A 221 14.42 17.64 17.29
CA THR A 221 15.34 18.00 18.39
C THR A 221 16.69 18.44 17.84
N PHE A 222 17.23 17.72 16.84
CA PHE A 222 18.45 18.11 16.13
C PHE A 222 18.32 19.51 15.51
N LEU A 223 17.23 19.75 14.76
CA LEU A 223 16.98 21.02 14.10
C LEU A 223 16.83 22.18 15.10
N LYS A 224 16.11 21.99 16.20
CA LYS A 224 15.96 23.02 17.25
C LYS A 224 17.30 23.40 17.88
N ASN A 225 18.17 22.40 18.14
CA ASN A 225 19.50 22.64 18.70
C ASN A 225 20.35 23.44 17.71
N LYS A 226 20.39 23.03 16.44
CA LYS A 226 21.14 23.73 15.39
C LYS A 226 20.62 25.13 15.10
N ALA A 227 19.30 25.33 15.09
CA ALA A 227 18.72 26.66 14.99
C ALA A 227 19.17 27.57 16.13
N THR A 228 19.20 27.05 17.36
CA THR A 228 19.66 27.81 18.53
C THR A 228 21.15 28.17 18.44
N GLU A 229 22.01 27.21 18.06
CA GLU A 229 23.45 27.42 17.83
C GLU A 229 23.72 28.51 16.78
N LEU A 230 22.88 28.58 15.74
CA LEU A 230 23.01 29.53 14.62
C LEU A 230 22.28 30.86 14.86
N GLY A 231 21.68 31.07 16.03
CA GLY A 231 20.91 32.27 16.36
C GLY A 231 19.62 32.43 15.55
N ILE A 232 19.07 31.33 15.01
CA ILE A 232 17.83 31.32 14.24
C ILE A 232 16.64 31.29 15.20
N PHE A 233 15.85 32.36 15.19
CA PHE A 233 14.58 32.42 15.92
C PHE A 233 13.55 31.48 15.27
N PHE A 234 12.76 30.79 16.10
CA PHE A 234 11.58 30.02 15.70
C PHE A 234 10.53 30.03 16.83
N ASP A 235 9.25 29.86 16.49
CA ASP A 235 8.18 29.84 17.49
C ASP A 235 8.15 28.51 18.24
N LYS A 236 8.65 28.50 19.48
CA LYS A 236 8.70 27.30 20.32
C LYS A 236 7.32 26.76 20.73
N LYS A 237 6.26 27.55 20.57
CA LYS A 237 4.87 27.19 20.97
C LYS A 237 4.05 26.64 19.82
N ASP A 238 4.53 26.73 18.57
CA ASP A 238 3.81 26.23 17.41
C ASP A 238 3.82 24.69 17.33
N LYS A 239 3.02 24.12 16.43
CA LYS A 239 2.97 22.69 16.13
C LYS A 239 4.33 22.20 15.65
N THR A 240 4.68 20.97 16.01
CA THR A 240 5.96 20.34 15.67
C THR A 240 6.28 20.39 14.18
N THR A 241 5.28 20.17 13.32
CA THR A 241 5.40 20.26 11.85
C THR A 241 5.73 21.67 11.37
N ASN A 242 5.11 22.68 11.96
CA ASN A 242 5.34 24.09 11.60
C ASN A 242 6.72 24.54 12.06
N ILE A 243 7.14 24.15 13.26
CA ILE A 243 8.49 24.44 13.75
C ILE A 243 9.55 23.80 12.85
N GLN A 244 9.35 22.54 12.47
CA GLN A 244 10.26 21.84 11.57
C GLN A 244 10.36 22.56 10.22
N TYR A 245 9.23 22.96 9.66
CA TYR A 245 9.16 23.73 8.42
C TYR A 245 9.88 25.08 8.55
N GLU A 246 9.54 25.89 9.57
CA GLU A 246 10.13 27.21 9.80
C GLU A 246 11.66 27.15 9.91
N ILE A 247 12.18 26.21 10.70
CA ILE A 247 13.63 26.04 10.86
C ILE A 247 14.27 25.63 9.53
N THR A 248 13.65 24.68 8.82
CA THR A 248 14.19 24.17 7.55
C THR A 248 14.23 25.24 6.48
N GLU A 249 13.15 26.02 6.31
CA GLU A 249 13.12 27.12 5.34
C GLU A 249 14.10 28.23 5.71
N LYS A 250 14.19 28.62 6.99
CA LYS A 250 15.19 29.62 7.41
C LYS A 250 16.63 29.16 7.18
N LEU A 251 16.92 27.87 7.35
CA LEU A 251 18.24 27.31 7.00
C LEU A 251 18.50 27.36 5.49
N LYS A 252 17.49 27.11 4.65
CA LYS A 252 17.59 27.24 3.19
C LYS A 252 17.80 28.70 2.77
N ASP A 253 16.99 29.62 3.31
CA ASP A 253 17.00 31.05 2.96
C ASP A 253 18.32 31.73 3.31
N ARG A 254 18.94 31.34 4.44
CA ARG A 254 20.27 31.83 4.81
C ARG A 254 21.33 31.46 3.77
N ASN A 255 21.20 30.27 3.18
CA ASN A 255 22.07 29.76 2.11
C ASN A 255 23.58 29.87 2.40
N ASP A 256 23.97 29.90 3.68
CA ASP A 256 25.35 29.92 4.13
C ASP A 256 25.90 28.49 4.30
N ALA A 257 27.22 28.33 4.24
CA ALA A 257 27.87 27.02 4.28
C ALA A 257 27.49 26.20 5.53
N THR A 258 27.30 26.85 6.68
CA THR A 258 26.95 26.18 7.93
C THR A 258 25.50 25.71 7.94
N SER A 259 24.58 26.54 7.46
CA SER A 259 23.15 26.20 7.36
C SER A 259 22.93 25.07 6.35
N LEU A 260 23.60 25.12 5.20
CA LEU A 260 23.59 24.04 4.21
C LEU A 260 24.22 22.75 4.75
N ALA A 261 25.28 22.84 5.57
CA ALA A 261 25.87 21.69 6.22
C ALA A 261 24.90 20.98 7.20
N VAL A 262 24.07 21.74 7.94
CA VAL A 262 23.04 21.17 8.82
C VAL A 262 21.99 20.39 8.01
N LEU A 263 21.50 20.98 6.92
CA LEU A 263 20.51 20.32 6.05
C LEU A 263 21.11 19.07 5.37
N ASN A 264 22.35 19.16 4.90
CA ASN A 264 23.06 18.03 4.30
C ASN A 264 23.31 16.92 5.32
N GLN A 265 23.70 17.26 6.55
CA GLN A 265 23.86 16.27 7.62
C GLN A 265 22.55 15.51 7.83
N LEU A 266 21.42 16.21 7.99
CA LEU A 266 20.12 15.57 8.18
C LEU A 266 19.74 14.68 6.98
N LYS A 267 19.99 15.15 5.75
CA LYS A 267 19.76 14.38 4.52
C LYS A 267 20.60 13.10 4.48
N GLN A 268 21.89 13.17 4.82
CA GLN A 268 22.77 12.00 4.84
C GLN A 268 22.38 11.00 5.93
N GLU A 269 21.96 11.47 7.10
CA GLU A 269 21.44 10.62 8.18
C GLU A 269 20.15 9.89 7.77
N ARG A 270 19.23 10.56 7.07
CA ARG A 270 18.03 9.92 6.51
C ARG A 270 18.39 8.88 5.45
N LEU A 271 19.28 9.24 4.53
CA LEU A 271 19.69 8.37 3.44
C LEU A 271 20.39 7.11 3.94
N SER A 272 21.21 7.23 5.00
CA SER A 272 21.87 6.06 5.61
C SER A 272 20.86 5.07 6.20
N ILE A 273 19.81 5.57 6.87
CA ILE A 273 18.72 4.75 7.41
C ILE A 273 17.90 4.08 6.29
N VAL A 274 17.54 4.83 5.23
CA VAL A 274 16.83 4.26 4.07
C VAL A 274 17.68 3.19 3.39
N THR A 275 18.97 3.45 3.19
CA THR A 275 19.92 2.51 2.57
C THR A 275 20.07 1.24 3.42
N GLU A 276 20.10 1.38 4.74
CA GLU A 276 20.14 0.24 5.65
C GLU A 276 18.86 -0.59 5.58
N ALA A 277 17.69 0.05 5.54
CA ALA A 277 16.41 -0.63 5.35
C ALA A 277 16.29 -1.29 3.96
N GLN A 278 16.92 -0.75 2.91
CA GLN A 278 17.01 -1.41 1.60
C GLN A 278 17.87 -2.68 1.65
N LYS A 279 18.99 -2.65 2.38
CA LYS A 279 19.89 -3.80 2.53
C LYS A 279 19.30 -4.87 3.45
N ASN A 280 18.59 -4.46 4.49
CA ASN A 280 17.94 -5.33 5.46
C ASN A 280 16.46 -4.90 5.66
N PRO A 281 15.55 -5.35 4.79
CA PRO A 281 14.16 -4.87 4.80
C PRO A 281 13.28 -5.47 5.90
N LYS A 282 13.67 -6.60 6.49
CA LYS A 282 12.83 -7.34 7.46
C LYS A 282 12.36 -6.49 8.65
N PRO A 283 13.22 -5.69 9.32
CA PRO A 283 12.78 -4.82 10.42
C PRO A 283 11.72 -3.80 10.00
N LEU A 284 11.87 -3.20 8.81
CA LEU A 284 10.88 -2.27 8.28
C LEU A 284 9.55 -2.99 7.97
N ILE A 285 9.61 -4.14 7.31
CA ILE A 285 8.41 -4.92 6.97
C ILE A 285 7.68 -5.37 8.23
N GLN A 286 8.40 -5.90 9.22
CA GLN A 286 7.83 -6.24 10.53
C GLN A 286 7.16 -5.01 11.14
N TRP A 287 7.86 -3.88 11.23
CA TRP A 287 7.29 -2.64 11.76
C TRP A 287 6.00 -2.23 11.04
N LEU A 288 5.95 -2.35 9.70
CA LEU A 288 4.75 -2.04 8.90
C LEU A 288 3.56 -2.96 9.23
N TYR A 289 3.80 -4.24 9.54
CA TYR A 289 2.75 -5.16 10.01
C TYR A 289 2.33 -4.88 11.46
N GLU A 290 3.24 -4.49 12.35
CA GLU A 290 2.93 -4.24 13.76
C GLU A 290 2.19 -2.91 13.97
N ASN A 291 2.44 -1.92 13.10
CA ASN A 291 1.91 -0.55 13.21
C ASN A 291 0.76 -0.26 12.23
N GLN A 292 0.02 -1.31 11.84
CA GLN A 292 -1.16 -1.16 11.00
C GLN A 292 -2.30 -0.41 11.71
N GLY A 293 -3.12 0.30 10.94
CA GLY A 293 -4.39 0.82 11.46
C GLY A 293 -5.36 -0.32 11.79
N GLU A 294 -6.13 -0.18 12.87
CA GLU A 294 -7.02 -1.24 13.38
C GLU A 294 -8.04 -1.76 12.39
N MET A 295 -8.66 -0.86 11.65
CA MET A 295 -9.63 -1.21 10.60
C MET A 295 -8.99 -1.89 9.37
N ARG A 296 -7.65 -1.90 9.29
CA ARG A 296 -6.86 -2.43 8.16
C ARG A 296 -5.92 -3.56 8.58
N PHE A 297 -6.04 -4.05 9.82
CA PHE A 297 -5.24 -5.15 10.30
C PHE A 297 -5.48 -6.40 9.45
N GLY A 298 -4.39 -7.02 9.02
CA GLY A 298 -4.39 -8.26 8.28
C GLY A 298 -3.02 -8.94 8.32
N ALA A 299 -3.02 -10.27 8.17
CA ALA A 299 -1.85 -11.13 8.11
C ALA A 299 -1.69 -11.81 6.74
N GLU A 300 -2.33 -11.25 5.71
CA GLU A 300 -2.06 -11.63 4.32
C GLU A 300 -0.60 -11.40 3.94
N ASN A 301 -0.14 -12.12 2.93
CA ASN A 301 1.13 -11.83 2.31
C ASN A 301 1.09 -10.46 1.65
N ARG A 302 2.14 -9.66 1.83
CA ARG A 302 2.20 -8.31 1.29
C ARG A 302 3.48 -8.05 0.52
N LEU A 303 3.32 -7.41 -0.62
CA LEU A 303 4.41 -6.74 -1.30
C LEU A 303 4.29 -5.24 -1.03
N PHE A 304 5.25 -4.69 -0.30
CA PHE A 304 5.26 -3.26 0.01
C PHE A 304 6.00 -2.48 -1.07
N LEU A 305 5.39 -1.44 -1.60
CA LEU A 305 6.06 -0.45 -2.44
C LEU A 305 6.36 0.78 -1.59
N ILE A 306 7.63 0.95 -1.20
CA ILE A 306 8.10 2.04 -0.34
C ILE A 306 8.57 3.20 -1.20
N LEU A 307 7.90 4.34 -1.10
CA LEU A 307 8.22 5.53 -1.88
C LEU A 307 9.05 6.51 -1.04
N VAL A 308 10.18 6.96 -1.59
CA VAL A 308 11.11 7.89 -0.95
C VAL A 308 11.62 8.88 -1.99
N ASP A 309 11.20 10.14 -1.91
CA ASP A 309 11.90 11.24 -2.59
C ASP A 309 12.99 11.74 -1.63
N THR A 310 14.27 11.51 -1.96
CA THR A 310 15.39 11.81 -1.04
C THR A 310 15.70 13.30 -0.94
N ASP A 311 15.20 14.10 -1.89
CA ASP A 311 15.25 15.55 -1.83
C ASP A 311 14.08 16.12 -1.04
N ASP A 312 12.92 15.46 -1.06
CA ASP A 312 11.70 15.93 -0.40
C ASP A 312 10.80 14.78 0.10
N PHE A 313 11.14 14.25 1.27
CA PHE A 313 10.43 13.12 1.89
C PHE A 313 8.93 13.37 2.03
N GLU A 314 8.51 14.60 2.34
CA GLU A 314 7.10 14.98 2.52
C GLU A 314 6.31 14.92 1.20
N ASN A 315 6.99 15.11 0.06
CA ASN A 315 6.39 15.03 -1.27
C ASN A 315 6.61 13.69 -1.99
N SER A 316 6.97 12.63 -1.26
CA SER A 316 7.09 11.26 -1.81
C SER A 316 5.80 10.74 -2.48
N TRP A 317 4.64 11.33 -2.17
CA TRP A 317 3.36 11.04 -2.82
C TRP A 317 3.38 11.29 -4.34
N LYS A 318 4.24 12.20 -4.83
CA LYS A 318 4.42 12.48 -6.26
C LYS A 318 5.03 11.29 -7.01
N LEU A 319 5.76 10.41 -6.31
CA LEU A 319 6.34 9.21 -6.92
C LEU A 319 5.26 8.20 -7.36
N LYS A 320 4.06 8.23 -6.77
CA LYS A 320 2.95 7.34 -7.13
C LYS A 320 2.49 7.47 -8.59
N ARG A 321 2.77 8.61 -9.23
CA ARG A 321 2.44 8.89 -10.65
C ARG A 321 3.68 8.92 -11.55
N ASN A 322 4.87 8.66 -11.02
CA ASN A 322 6.11 8.73 -11.78
C ASN A 322 6.44 7.38 -12.43
N ILE A 323 5.82 7.12 -13.58
CA ILE A 323 5.95 5.85 -14.31
C ILE A 323 7.40 5.53 -14.68
N ASN A 324 8.20 6.55 -14.98
CA ASN A 324 9.59 6.42 -15.42
C ASN A 324 10.51 5.85 -14.36
N ILE A 325 10.17 5.99 -13.07
CA ILE A 325 10.91 5.38 -11.95
C ILE A 325 10.22 4.08 -11.51
N LEU A 326 8.88 4.09 -11.45
CA LEU A 326 8.08 2.96 -10.99
C LEU A 326 8.30 1.71 -11.84
N GLN A 327 8.07 1.83 -13.16
CA GLN A 327 8.08 0.69 -14.07
C GLN A 327 9.41 -0.06 -14.12
N PRO A 328 10.57 0.58 -14.39
CA PRO A 328 11.83 -0.15 -14.44
C PRO A 328 12.19 -0.78 -13.09
N THR A 329 11.91 -0.11 -11.97
CA THR A 329 12.24 -0.64 -10.64
C THR A 329 11.39 -1.85 -10.28
N ILE A 330 10.08 -1.78 -10.52
CA ILE A 330 9.14 -2.89 -10.29
C ILE A 330 9.50 -4.08 -11.19
N HIS A 331 9.74 -3.84 -12.49
CA HIS A 331 10.09 -4.92 -13.43
C HIS A 331 11.45 -5.55 -13.08
N GLN A 332 12.45 -4.76 -12.68
CA GLN A 332 13.73 -5.30 -12.21
C GLN A 332 13.57 -6.21 -10.98
N TYR A 333 12.72 -5.84 -10.02
CA TYR A 333 12.41 -6.69 -8.89
C TYR A 333 11.74 -8.00 -9.33
N LEU A 334 10.71 -7.91 -10.17
CA LEU A 334 9.94 -9.07 -10.64
C LEU A 334 10.80 -10.05 -11.45
N ASN A 335 11.71 -9.54 -12.29
CA ASN A 335 12.68 -10.33 -13.04
C ASN A 335 13.60 -11.19 -12.14
N ASN A 336 13.82 -10.76 -10.90
CA ASN A 336 14.68 -11.47 -9.94
C ASN A 336 13.88 -12.22 -8.86
N PHE A 337 12.56 -12.11 -8.83
CA PHE A 337 11.74 -12.70 -7.76
C PHE A 337 11.81 -14.23 -7.74
N SER A 338 11.93 -14.89 -8.90
CA SER A 338 12.11 -16.35 -8.99
C SER A 338 13.38 -16.89 -8.36
N LYS A 339 14.36 -16.03 -8.08
CA LYS A 339 15.60 -16.40 -7.40
C LYS A 339 15.51 -16.29 -5.88
N LYS A 340 14.41 -15.76 -5.33
CA LYS A 340 14.24 -15.56 -3.89
C LYS A 340 13.88 -16.88 -3.20
N ASP A 341 14.51 -17.10 -2.06
CA ASP A 341 14.16 -18.19 -1.15
C ASP A 341 12.87 -17.84 -0.40
N SER A 342 11.97 -18.81 -0.25
CA SER A 342 10.72 -18.66 0.50
C SER A 342 10.96 -18.28 1.97
N LEU A 343 12.06 -18.74 2.58
CA LEU A 343 12.46 -18.35 3.94
C LEU A 343 12.87 -16.87 4.03
N SER A 344 13.40 -16.30 2.94
CA SER A 344 13.75 -14.88 2.90
C SER A 344 12.51 -13.98 3.00
N LEU A 345 11.36 -14.47 2.51
CA LEU A 345 10.08 -13.76 2.53
C LEU A 345 9.34 -13.91 3.87
N LYS A 346 9.66 -14.90 4.70
CA LYS A 346 8.94 -15.14 5.96
C LYS A 346 9.16 -13.97 6.94
N ILE A 347 8.04 -13.42 7.42
CA ILE A 347 7.97 -12.40 8.47
C ILE A 347 7.11 -12.93 9.61
N GLU A 348 7.59 -12.74 10.84
CA GLU A 348 6.86 -12.99 12.07
C GLU A 348 6.65 -11.66 12.79
N PHE A 349 5.45 -11.43 13.31
CA PHE A 349 5.12 -10.15 13.93
C PHE A 349 4.00 -10.32 14.96
N THR A 350 3.87 -9.33 15.85
CA THR A 350 2.78 -9.22 16.83
C THR A 350 2.00 -7.94 16.61
N TYR A 351 0.70 -7.93 16.87
CA TYR A 351 -0.10 -6.73 16.65
C TYR A 351 -0.57 -6.10 17.95
N LYS A 352 -0.13 -4.86 18.19
CA LYS A 352 -0.42 -4.09 19.42
C LYS A 352 -0.08 -4.92 20.67
N ASN A 353 -1.02 -5.00 21.61
CA ASN A 353 -0.88 -5.71 22.88
C ASN A 353 -1.35 -7.17 22.80
N ASN A 354 -1.55 -7.73 21.59
CA ASN A 354 -1.90 -9.14 21.44
C ASN A 354 -0.62 -10.01 21.45
N PRO A 355 -0.49 -10.97 22.38
CA PRO A 355 0.66 -11.88 22.42
C PRO A 355 0.66 -12.92 21.27
N GLU A 356 -0.43 -13.03 20.51
CA GLU A 356 -0.51 -13.92 19.35
C GLU A 356 0.53 -13.53 18.28
N LYS A 357 1.32 -14.51 17.86
CA LYS A 357 2.30 -14.36 16.79
C LYS A 357 1.64 -14.67 15.44
N TYR A 358 1.75 -13.74 14.52
CA TYR A 358 1.32 -13.91 13.14
C TYR A 358 2.52 -14.27 12.25
N THR A 359 2.25 -14.95 11.14
CA THR A 359 3.25 -15.25 10.11
C THR A 359 2.67 -14.93 8.75
N ALA A 360 3.46 -14.25 7.92
CA ALA A 360 3.13 -13.93 6.53
C ALA A 360 4.38 -14.06 5.65
N LEU A 361 4.18 -14.16 4.33
CA LEU A 361 5.24 -13.93 3.35
C LEU A 361 5.18 -12.48 2.90
N ALA A 362 6.29 -11.76 2.99
CA ALA A 362 6.33 -10.37 2.57
C ALA A 362 7.71 -9.96 2.08
N ASP A 363 7.70 -8.91 1.27
CA ASP A 363 8.91 -8.26 0.78
C ASP A 363 8.60 -6.79 0.49
N CYS A 364 9.62 -6.02 0.14
CA CYS A 364 9.43 -4.65 -0.29
C CYS A 364 10.28 -4.24 -1.49
N ILE A 365 9.74 -3.30 -2.26
CA ILE A 365 10.38 -2.63 -3.37
C ILE A 365 10.53 -1.16 -2.98
N PHE A 366 11.74 -0.63 -3.02
CA PHE A 366 11.99 0.78 -2.76
C PHE A 366 12.03 1.56 -4.08
N ILE A 367 11.17 2.57 -4.18
CA ILE A 367 11.18 3.58 -5.24
C ILE A 367 11.83 4.81 -4.66
N VAL A 368 13.13 4.95 -4.94
CA VAL A 368 13.96 6.05 -4.42
C VAL A 368 14.28 7.00 -5.56
N LYS A 369 14.04 8.29 -5.35
CA LYS A 369 14.40 9.37 -6.28
C LYS A 369 15.46 10.26 -5.67
#